data_AF-A0A1G4Q7W3-F1
#
_entry.id   AF-A0A1G4Q7W3-F1
#
_cell.length_a   1.000
_cell.length_b   1.000
_cell.length_c   1.000
_cell.angle_alpha   90.00
_cell.angle_beta   90.00
_cell.angle_gamma   90.00
#
_symmetry.space_group_name_H-M   'P 1'
#
loop_
_entity.id
_entity.type
_entity.pdbx_description
1 polymer ?
#
loop_
_entity_poly.entity_id
_entity_poly.type
_entity_poly.pdbx_seq_one_letter_code
_entity_poly.pdbx_strand_id
1 'polypeptide(L)'
;MTTATSPEATLSADDATGASFSATPSVTTVATLVPGQAVAESQLPAHDAHATTETVGAEGQHEAKEGGLPQLNTDHWAGQMIWLVVIFLVFLTLMAKVFVPRLRTVIDTRGATIAEDLANARANRDEAEAQAKQAAAETAEAHAAARKLAAEALARSNAEVAAATAAEDEKLGKRLAEAEARIRTQRDEAMSHVSDIAQETASLLVQKLTGKAATAAALKSALGKV
;
A
#
# COMPACT_ATOMS: atom_id res chain seq x y z
N MET A 1 -26.68 57.48 38.10
CA MET A 1 -26.34 57.30 36.67
C MET A 1 -26.37 55.79 36.43
N THR A 2 -27.58 55.23 36.27
CA THR A 2 -28.20 54.92 34.95
C THR A 2 -27.41 53.82 34.23
N THR A 3 -27.90 52.63 33.84
CA THR A 3 -29.15 51.82 33.97
C THR A 3 -28.80 50.43 33.38
N ALA A 4 -29.51 49.36 33.80
CA ALA A 4 -29.99 48.16 33.05
C ALA A 4 -29.13 47.58 31.89
N THR A 5 -28.84 46.29 31.78
CA THR A 5 -29.81 45.22 31.47
C THR A 5 -29.09 43.85 31.45
N SER A 6 -29.58 42.88 32.24
CA SER A 6 -29.64 41.44 31.90
C SER A 6 -31.04 41.18 31.32
N PRO A 7 -31.31 40.19 30.43
CA PRO A 7 -31.22 38.74 30.75
C PRO A 7 -30.75 37.85 29.56
N GLU A 8 -30.08 36.72 29.79
CA GLU A 8 -30.62 35.34 29.92
C GLU A 8 -30.95 34.63 28.59
N ALA A 9 -30.65 33.33 28.62
CA ALA A 9 -30.61 32.34 27.56
C ALA A 9 -31.86 32.21 26.68
N THR A 10 -31.68 31.72 25.45
CA THR A 10 -32.43 30.57 24.91
C THR A 10 -31.77 30.06 23.63
N LEU A 11 -31.26 28.83 23.70
CA LEU A 11 -30.90 27.99 22.57
C LEU A 11 -32.21 27.44 22.01
N SER A 12 -32.69 27.99 20.88
CA SER A 12 -33.80 27.42 20.13
C SER A 12 -33.29 26.81 18.83
N ALA A 13 -33.48 25.50 18.72
CA ALA A 13 -33.49 24.76 17.48
C ALA A 13 -34.76 25.13 16.70
N ASP A 14 -34.61 25.74 15.52
CA ASP A 14 -35.55 25.64 14.40
C ASP A 14 -34.92 26.36 13.18
N ASP A 15 -34.31 25.62 12.26
CA ASP A 15 -34.31 25.98 10.84
C ASP A 15 -33.91 24.76 10.00
N ALA A 16 -34.88 23.88 9.79
CA ALA A 16 -34.83 22.86 8.75
C ALA A 16 -35.76 23.30 7.61
N THR A 17 -35.34 24.31 6.84
CA THR A 17 -36.07 24.74 5.64
C THR A 17 -35.15 24.93 4.45
N GLY A 18 -35.22 23.95 3.53
CA GLY A 18 -35.32 24.25 2.10
C GLY A 18 -34.11 24.87 1.40
N ALA A 19 -33.00 24.14 1.29
CA ALA A 19 -32.00 24.39 0.26
C ALA A 19 -32.59 24.08 -1.14
N SER A 20 -33.10 25.12 -1.82
CA SER A 20 -33.41 25.06 -3.25
C SER A 20 -32.12 25.33 -4.05
N PHE A 21 -31.38 24.27 -4.36
CA PHE A 21 -30.29 24.30 -5.31
C PHE A 21 -30.83 23.81 -6.66
N SER A 22 -30.97 24.72 -7.63
CA SER A 22 -31.33 24.37 -9.00
C SER A 22 -30.15 23.66 -9.67
N ALA A 23 -30.12 22.34 -9.61
CA ALA A 23 -29.24 21.50 -10.41
C ALA A 23 -30.08 20.74 -11.42
N THR A 24 -30.02 21.14 -12.68
CA THR A 24 -30.46 20.33 -13.83
C THR A 24 -29.32 19.38 -14.21
N PRO A 25 -29.43 18.05 -14.02
CA PRO A 25 -28.51 17.12 -14.66
C PRO A 25 -28.94 16.93 -16.11
N SER A 26 -28.18 17.49 -17.05
CA SER A 26 -28.27 17.13 -18.47
C SER A 26 -27.74 15.71 -18.64
N VAL A 27 -28.65 14.73 -18.64
CA VAL A 27 -28.32 13.34 -19.00
C VAL A 27 -28.13 13.30 -20.53
N THR A 28 -26.88 13.23 -20.96
CA THR A 28 -26.51 12.83 -22.33
C THR A 28 -26.92 11.38 -22.53
N THR A 29 -28.08 11.18 -23.17
CA THR A 29 -28.52 9.86 -23.62
C THR A 29 -27.59 9.40 -24.74
N VAL A 30 -26.76 8.40 -24.43
CA VAL A 30 -25.93 7.69 -25.42
C VAL A 30 -26.87 6.99 -26.40
N ALA A 31 -26.72 7.30 -27.69
CA ALA A 31 -27.44 6.64 -28.76
C ALA A 31 -27.01 5.17 -28.85
N THR A 32 -27.87 4.27 -28.37
CA THR A 32 -27.72 2.82 -28.60
C THR A 32 -28.10 2.52 -30.05
N LEU A 33 -27.12 2.21 -30.91
CA LEU A 33 -27.37 1.71 -32.26
C LEU A 33 -27.94 0.29 -32.18
N VAL A 34 -29.25 0.15 -32.44
CA VAL A 34 -29.89 -1.13 -32.77
C VAL A 34 -29.82 -1.31 -34.28
N PRO A 35 -29.22 -2.39 -34.81
CA PRO A 35 -29.20 -2.65 -36.24
C PRO A 35 -30.49 -3.34 -36.64
N GLY A 36 -31.25 -2.72 -37.55
CA GLY A 36 -32.34 -3.37 -38.26
C GLY A 36 -33.73 -2.91 -37.85
N GLN A 37 -34.21 -1.83 -38.46
CA GLN A 37 -35.61 -1.75 -38.85
C GLN A 37 -35.76 -0.96 -40.15
N ALA A 38 -36.43 -1.61 -41.09
CA ALA A 38 -36.77 -1.10 -42.41
C ALA A 38 -37.65 0.15 -42.31
N VAL A 39 -37.31 1.18 -43.08
CA VAL A 39 -38.19 2.32 -43.35
C VAL A 39 -39.04 1.98 -44.57
N ALA A 40 -40.35 1.90 -44.34
CA ALA A 40 -41.37 1.78 -45.38
C ALA A 40 -41.67 3.13 -46.03
N GLU A 41 -42.13 3.04 -47.27
CA GLU A 41 -42.33 4.07 -48.29
C GLU A 41 -43.20 5.29 -47.90
N SER A 42 -42.86 6.42 -48.52
CA SER A 42 -43.83 7.44 -48.94
C SER A 42 -43.40 8.10 -50.28
N GLN A 43 -43.73 7.41 -51.37
CA GLN A 43 -44.39 7.93 -52.59
C GLN A 43 -44.17 9.43 -52.98
N LEU A 44 -43.27 9.63 -53.97
CA LEU A 44 -43.44 10.32 -55.29
C LEU A 44 -43.85 11.83 -55.35
N PRO A 45 -43.38 12.62 -56.36
CA PRO A 45 -43.46 12.24 -57.77
C PRO A 45 -42.19 12.40 -58.61
N ALA A 46 -42.09 11.46 -59.55
CA ALA A 46 -41.25 11.51 -60.73
C ALA A 46 -41.60 12.74 -61.57
N HIS A 47 -40.57 13.50 -61.96
CA HIS A 47 -40.68 14.58 -62.91
C HIS A 47 -40.07 14.12 -64.24
N ASP A 48 -40.82 13.33 -64.99
CA ASP A 48 -40.59 13.13 -66.42
C ASP A 48 -41.73 13.80 -67.17
N ALA A 49 -41.45 14.94 -67.82
CA ALA A 49 -42.11 15.36 -69.05
C ALA A 49 -41.44 16.63 -69.58
N HIS A 50 -40.79 16.46 -70.73
CA HIS A 50 -40.39 17.50 -71.65
C HIS A 50 -41.57 18.43 -72.00
N ALA A 51 -41.34 19.74 -71.98
CA ALA A 51 -41.80 20.71 -72.99
C ALA A 51 -41.76 22.12 -72.38
N THR A 52 -40.81 22.93 -72.82
CA THR A 52 -41.05 24.23 -73.48
C THR A 52 -39.68 24.81 -73.80
N THR A 53 -39.35 24.73 -75.09
CA THR A 53 -38.38 25.59 -75.75
C THR A 53 -38.81 27.04 -75.54
N GLU A 54 -38.10 27.79 -74.69
CA GLU A 54 -37.98 29.24 -74.85
C GLU A 54 -36.65 29.53 -75.53
N THR A 55 -36.74 29.75 -76.83
CA THR A 55 -35.70 30.40 -77.63
C THR A 55 -35.58 31.86 -77.19
N VAL A 56 -34.66 32.17 -76.28
CA VAL A 56 -34.11 33.53 -76.21
C VAL A 56 -33.08 33.62 -77.32
N GLY A 57 -33.49 34.19 -78.45
CA GLY A 57 -32.60 34.56 -79.54
C GLY A 57 -31.57 35.55 -79.03
N ALA A 58 -30.35 35.07 -78.79
CA ALA A 58 -29.18 35.92 -78.77
C ALA A 58 -28.75 36.13 -80.23
N GLU A 59 -29.02 37.31 -80.75
CA GLU A 59 -28.45 37.76 -82.03
C GLU A 59 -26.93 37.77 -81.91
N GLY A 60 -26.30 36.83 -82.60
CA GLY A 60 -24.85 36.74 -82.76
C GLY A 60 -24.60 35.98 -84.06
N GLN A 61 -24.07 36.68 -85.04
CA GLN A 61 -23.82 36.20 -86.40
C GLN A 61 -22.78 35.07 -86.36
N HIS A 62 -23.13 33.88 -86.86
CA HIS A 62 -22.17 32.81 -87.08
C HIS A 62 -22.29 32.35 -88.54
N GLU A 63 -21.29 32.71 -89.35
CA GLU A 63 -21.08 32.11 -90.67
C GLU A 63 -20.80 30.61 -90.52
N ALA A 64 -21.45 29.83 -91.38
CA ALA A 64 -21.46 28.39 -91.37
C ALA A 64 -20.17 27.77 -91.93
N LYS A 65 -19.58 26.80 -91.21
CA LYS A 65 -18.94 25.60 -91.80
C LYS A 65 -19.11 24.36 -90.92
N GLU A 66 -19.69 23.33 -91.54
CA GLU A 66 -19.61 21.87 -91.28
C GLU A 66 -19.67 21.31 -89.84
N GLY A 67 -20.82 20.70 -89.53
CA GLY A 67 -20.86 19.24 -89.39
C GLY A 67 -20.48 18.63 -88.03
N GLY A 68 -21.38 18.71 -87.05
CA GLY A 68 -21.33 17.93 -85.82
C GLY A 68 -22.35 18.46 -84.82
N LEU A 69 -22.84 17.61 -83.91
CA LEU A 69 -23.69 18.06 -82.78
C LEU A 69 -23.08 19.35 -82.18
N PRO A 70 -23.82 20.47 -82.04
CA PRO A 70 -23.24 21.76 -81.64
C PRO A 70 -22.53 21.74 -80.28
N GLN A 71 -22.78 20.72 -79.46
CA GLN A 71 -22.08 20.41 -78.21
C GLN A 71 -20.64 19.83 -78.37
N LEU A 72 -20.25 19.39 -79.56
CA LEU A 72 -18.95 18.78 -79.86
C LEU A 72 -18.02 19.69 -80.69
N ASN A 73 -18.35 20.97 -80.87
CA ASN A 73 -17.43 21.90 -81.52
C ASN A 73 -16.18 22.09 -80.65
N THR A 74 -15.02 21.67 -81.17
CA THR A 74 -13.73 21.62 -80.46
C THR A 74 -13.00 22.96 -80.38
N ASP A 75 -13.52 24.02 -81.01
CA ASP A 75 -12.82 25.31 -81.13
C ASP A 75 -12.47 25.96 -79.78
N HIS A 76 -13.25 25.70 -78.73
CA HIS A 76 -13.01 26.24 -77.38
C HIS A 76 -12.30 25.25 -76.42
N TRP A 77 -12.09 24.00 -76.85
CA TRP A 77 -11.54 22.94 -75.98
C TRP A 77 -10.07 23.20 -75.62
N ALA A 78 -9.28 23.76 -76.55
CA ALA A 78 -7.88 24.09 -76.30
C ALA A 78 -7.72 25.17 -75.22
N GLY A 79 -8.54 26.23 -75.27
CA GLY A 79 -8.54 27.28 -74.25
C GLY A 79 -8.96 26.75 -72.87
N GLN A 80 -9.98 25.90 -72.83
CA GLN A 80 -10.43 25.26 -71.60
C GLN A 80 -9.34 24.37 -70.99
N MET A 81 -8.63 23.58 -71.80
CA MET A 81 -7.54 22.72 -71.32
C MET A 81 -6.36 23.53 -70.79
N ILE A 82 -5.96 24.62 -71.46
CA ILE A 82 -4.89 25.49 -70.97
C ILE A 82 -5.28 26.12 -69.63
N TRP A 83 -6.51 26.63 -69.51
CA TRP A 83 -6.99 27.19 -68.25
C TRP A 83 -7.08 26.13 -67.15
N LEU A 84 -7.53 24.91 -67.48
CA LEU A 84 -7.61 23.78 -66.55
C LEU A 84 -6.22 23.40 -66.05
N VAL A 85 -5.20 23.39 -66.92
CA VAL A 85 -3.81 23.18 -66.52
C VAL A 85 -3.31 24.30 -65.61
N VAL A 86 -3.63 25.56 -65.90
CA VAL A 86 -3.24 26.69 -65.03
C VAL A 86 -3.83 26.55 -63.64
N ILE A 87 -5.15 26.33 -63.51
CA ILE A 87 -5.77 26.15 -62.19
C ILE A 87 -5.28 24.87 -61.51
N PHE A 88 -5.03 23.81 -62.27
CA PHE A 88 -4.52 22.55 -61.74
C PHE A 88 -3.11 22.73 -61.18
N LEU A 89 -2.24 23.47 -61.86
CA LEU A 89 -0.90 23.79 -61.34
C LEU A 89 -0.96 24.69 -60.11
N VAL A 90 -1.82 25.71 -60.10
CA VAL A 90 -2.02 26.56 -58.91
C VAL A 90 -2.53 25.72 -57.73
N PHE A 91 -3.51 24.85 -57.96
CA PHE A 91 -4.02 23.95 -56.93
C PHE A 91 -2.96 22.95 -56.45
N LEU A 92 -2.22 22.33 -57.38
CA LEU A 92 -1.16 21.36 -57.09
C LEU A 92 -0.05 22.00 -56.25
N THR A 93 0.38 23.21 -56.61
CA THR A 93 1.40 23.93 -55.84
C THR A 93 0.91 24.29 -54.44
N LEU A 94 -0.36 24.67 -54.29
CA LEU A 94 -0.96 24.95 -52.99
C LEU A 94 -1.09 23.67 -52.14
N MET A 95 -1.49 22.55 -52.75
CA MET A 95 -1.52 21.22 -52.12
C MET A 95 -0.13 20.79 -51.63
N ALA A 96 0.86 20.87 -52.51
CA ALA A 96 2.24 20.46 -52.21
C ALA A 96 2.88 21.33 -51.13
N LYS A 97 2.60 22.64 -51.12
CA LYS A 97 3.31 23.60 -50.27
C LYS A 97 2.60 23.90 -48.95
N VAL A 98 1.30 23.64 -48.82
CA VAL A 98 0.51 23.97 -47.62
C VAL A 98 -0.13 22.74 -46.98
N PHE A 99 -0.85 21.93 -47.75
CA PHE A 99 -1.64 20.83 -47.20
C PHE A 99 -0.77 19.62 -46.81
N VAL A 100 0.16 19.21 -47.69
CA VAL A 100 1.10 18.13 -47.41
C VAL A 100 1.96 18.39 -46.15
N PRO A 101 2.61 19.56 -45.99
CA PRO A 101 3.41 19.81 -44.79
C PRO A 101 2.56 19.86 -43.53
N ARG A 102 1.35 20.43 -43.57
CA ARG A 102 0.43 20.42 -42.42
C ARG A 102 0.06 19.00 -42.00
N LEU A 103 -0.26 18.11 -42.95
CA LEU A 103 -0.59 16.73 -42.64
C LEU A 103 0.60 15.98 -42.05
N ARG A 104 1.80 16.21 -42.60
CA ARG A 104 3.05 15.64 -42.08
C ARG A 104 3.29 16.07 -40.63
N THR A 105 3.14 17.36 -40.32
CA THR A 105 3.29 17.86 -38.94
C THR A 105 2.36 17.15 -37.97
N VAL A 106 1.09 16.91 -38.34
CA VAL A 106 0.15 16.20 -37.45
C VAL A 106 0.58 14.76 -37.19
N ILE A 107 1.05 14.05 -38.22
CA ILE A 107 1.53 12.67 -38.07
C ILE A 107 2.79 12.64 -37.20
N ASP A 108 3.75 13.53 -37.46
CA ASP A 108 4.99 13.62 -36.72
C ASP A 108 4.72 14.00 -35.24
N THR A 109 3.82 14.96 -34.98
CA THR A 109 3.42 15.33 -33.62
C THR A 109 2.79 14.16 -32.88
N ARG A 110 1.84 13.43 -33.49
CA ARG A 110 1.22 12.27 -32.84
C ARG A 110 2.24 11.16 -32.56
N GLY A 111 3.14 10.89 -33.51
CA GLY A 111 4.21 9.92 -33.33
C GLY A 111 5.15 10.32 -32.19
N ALA A 112 5.55 11.58 -32.14
CA ALA A 112 6.40 12.12 -31.08
C ALA A 112 5.72 12.05 -29.70
N THR A 113 4.44 12.43 -29.60
CA THR A 113 3.67 12.34 -28.34
C THR A 113 3.56 10.89 -27.88
N ILE A 114 3.22 9.94 -28.76
CA ILE A 114 3.13 8.52 -28.39
C ILE A 114 4.50 7.97 -27.95
N ALA A 115 5.57 8.35 -28.64
CA ALA A 115 6.92 7.92 -28.28
C ALA A 115 7.34 8.48 -26.92
N GLU A 116 7.04 9.75 -26.67
CA GLU A 116 7.29 10.44 -25.40
C GLU A 116 6.46 9.83 -24.26
N ASP A 117 5.17 9.61 -24.45
CA ASP A 117 4.29 8.98 -23.47
C ASP A 117 4.76 7.56 -23.14
N LEU A 118 5.21 6.79 -24.14
CA LEU A 118 5.75 5.46 -23.93
C LEU A 118 7.10 5.48 -23.20
N ALA A 119 7.96 6.46 -23.51
CA ALA A 119 9.23 6.64 -22.81
C ALA A 119 8.99 7.01 -21.33
N ASN A 120 8.09 7.96 -21.08
CA ASN A 120 7.71 8.38 -19.73
C ASN A 120 7.03 7.26 -18.94
N ALA A 121 6.14 6.48 -19.57
CA ALA A 121 5.54 5.32 -18.94
C ALA A 121 6.59 4.26 -18.54
N ARG A 122 7.57 4.00 -19.41
CA ARG A 122 8.69 3.08 -19.09
C ARG A 122 9.57 3.62 -17.97
N ALA A 123 9.95 4.90 -18.04
CA ALA A 123 10.76 5.54 -17.00
C ALA A 123 10.06 5.49 -15.63
N ASN A 124 8.78 5.85 -15.58
CA ASN A 124 7.98 5.77 -14.35
C ASN A 124 7.85 4.34 -13.83
N ARG A 125 7.67 3.35 -14.73
CA ARG A 125 7.60 1.94 -14.35
C ARG A 125 8.94 1.43 -13.81
N ASP A 126 10.04 1.80 -14.44
CA ASP A 126 11.38 1.40 -14.00
C ASP A 126 11.77 2.07 -12.67
N GLU A 127 11.41 3.35 -12.48
CA GLU A 127 11.57 4.06 -11.21
C GLU A 127 10.73 3.43 -10.10
N ALA A 128 9.44 3.13 -10.37
CA ALA A 128 8.57 2.46 -9.41
C ALA A 128 9.10 1.06 -9.03
N GLU A 129 9.63 0.30 -10.00
CA GLU A 129 10.27 -0.99 -9.72
C GLU A 129 11.56 -0.84 -8.93
N ALA A 130 12.36 0.19 -9.17
CA ALA A 130 13.57 0.48 -8.40
C ALA A 130 13.22 0.84 -6.95
N GLN A 131 12.25 1.73 -6.74
CA GLN A 131 11.77 2.11 -5.42
C GLN A 131 11.13 0.92 -4.68
N ALA A 132 10.34 0.10 -5.37
CA ALA A 132 9.75 -1.11 -4.78
C ALA A 132 10.83 -2.12 -4.35
N LYS A 133 11.88 -2.30 -5.15
CA LYS A 133 13.03 -3.16 -4.78
C LYS A 133 13.80 -2.61 -3.59
N GLN A 134 14.02 -1.30 -3.52
CA GLN A 134 14.68 -0.64 -2.39
C GLN A 134 13.86 -0.82 -1.11
N ALA A 135 12.56 -0.51 -1.15
CA ALA A 135 11.67 -0.70 -0.01
C ALA A 135 11.60 -2.17 0.45
N ALA A 136 11.56 -3.12 -0.49
CA ALA A 136 11.60 -4.55 -0.17
C ALA A 136 12.95 -4.96 0.47
N ALA A 137 14.07 -4.41 0.02
CA ALA A 137 15.38 -4.66 0.61
C ALA A 137 15.50 -4.07 2.02
N GLU A 138 15.08 -2.82 2.21
CA GLU A 138 15.08 -2.13 3.51
C GLU A 138 14.22 -2.86 4.54
N THR A 139 13.02 -3.29 4.16
CA THR A 139 12.14 -4.07 5.04
C THR A 139 12.74 -5.43 5.38
N ALA A 140 13.34 -6.12 4.42
CA ALA A 140 14.03 -7.39 4.67
C ALA A 140 15.22 -7.21 5.62
N GLU A 141 16.03 -6.16 5.44
CA GLU A 141 17.15 -5.82 6.32
C GLU A 141 16.67 -5.47 7.73
N ALA A 142 15.63 -4.65 7.87
CA ALA A 142 15.04 -4.30 9.15
C ALA A 142 14.51 -5.54 9.89
N HIS A 143 13.83 -6.46 9.18
CA HIS A 143 13.39 -7.73 9.76
C HIS A 143 14.56 -8.62 10.18
N ALA A 144 15.63 -8.69 9.38
CA ALA A 144 16.84 -9.45 9.73
C ALA A 144 17.53 -8.86 10.96
N ALA A 145 17.68 -7.53 11.04
CA ALA A 145 18.23 -6.81 12.17
C ALA A 145 17.39 -7.03 13.45
N ALA A 146 16.06 -6.96 13.35
CA ALA A 146 15.16 -7.22 14.47
C ALA A 146 15.29 -8.66 14.99
N ARG A 147 15.36 -9.66 14.10
CA ARG A 147 15.56 -11.06 14.50
C ARG A 147 16.91 -11.26 15.17
N LYS A 148 17.97 -10.64 14.64
CA LYS A 148 19.32 -10.68 15.25
C LYS A 148 19.31 -10.05 16.64
N LEU A 149 18.73 -8.87 16.79
CA LEU A 149 18.62 -8.19 18.08
C LEU A 149 17.80 -9.01 19.09
N ALA A 150 16.70 -9.62 18.66
CA ALA A 150 15.91 -10.49 19.53
C ALA A 150 16.71 -11.73 19.99
N ALA A 151 17.45 -12.36 19.08
CA ALA A 151 18.32 -13.49 19.42
C ALA A 151 19.45 -13.09 20.38
N GLU A 152 20.09 -11.94 20.15
CA GLU A 152 21.13 -11.40 21.04
C GLU A 152 20.58 -11.03 22.42
N ALA A 153 19.39 -10.43 22.48
CA ALA A 153 18.72 -10.09 23.74
C ALA A 153 18.35 -11.35 24.54
N LEU A 154 17.82 -12.39 23.88
CA LEU A 154 17.55 -13.68 24.52
C LEU A 154 18.84 -14.34 25.01
N ALA A 155 19.91 -14.34 24.20
CA ALA A 155 21.19 -14.89 24.60
C ALA A 155 21.78 -14.17 25.82
N ARG A 156 21.72 -12.82 25.84
CA ARG A 156 22.16 -12.00 26.97
C ARG A 156 21.33 -12.28 28.21
N SER A 157 20.01 -12.28 28.08
CA SER A 157 19.10 -12.57 29.20
C SER A 157 19.35 -13.95 29.80
N ASN A 158 19.52 -14.98 28.95
CA ASN A 158 19.83 -16.33 29.42
C ASN A 158 21.19 -16.39 30.13
N ALA A 159 22.20 -15.67 29.64
CA ALA A 159 23.50 -15.59 30.30
C ALA A 159 23.42 -14.89 31.67
N GLU A 160 22.66 -13.80 31.78
CA GLU A 160 22.43 -13.10 33.05
C GLU A 160 21.66 -13.97 34.05
N VAL A 161 20.62 -14.68 33.60
CA VAL A 161 19.87 -15.64 34.44
C VAL A 161 20.78 -16.76 34.91
N ALA A 162 21.59 -17.37 34.03
CA ALA A 162 22.51 -18.42 34.40
C ALA A 162 23.55 -17.94 35.43
N ALA A 163 24.09 -16.73 35.26
CA ALA A 163 25.01 -16.12 36.21
C ALA A 163 24.36 -15.84 37.56
N ALA A 164 23.13 -15.32 37.56
CA ALA A 164 22.36 -15.06 38.79
C ALA A 164 22.02 -16.36 39.52
N THR A 165 21.58 -17.39 38.81
CA THR A 165 21.31 -18.72 39.38
C THR A 165 22.58 -19.31 39.99
N ALA A 166 23.72 -19.28 39.28
CA ALA A 166 24.98 -19.78 39.82
C ALA A 166 25.42 -19.02 41.09
N ALA A 167 25.24 -17.70 41.13
CA ALA A 167 25.57 -16.89 42.30
C ALA A 167 24.64 -17.19 43.50
N GLU A 168 23.35 -17.41 43.26
CA GLU A 168 22.41 -17.81 44.31
C GLU A 168 22.68 -19.25 44.79
N ASP A 169 22.98 -20.19 43.90
CA ASP A 169 23.36 -21.56 44.27
C ASP A 169 24.61 -21.58 45.15
N GLU A 170 25.61 -20.73 44.88
CA GLU A 170 26.78 -20.58 45.74
C GLU A 170 26.42 -20.05 47.13
N LYS A 171 25.53 -19.05 47.22
CA LYS A 171 25.05 -18.50 48.50
C LYS A 171 24.25 -19.54 49.28
N LEU A 172 23.37 -20.28 48.60
CA LEU A 172 22.58 -21.36 49.20
C LEU A 172 23.48 -22.48 49.70
N GLY A 173 24.49 -22.88 48.92
CA GLY A 173 25.49 -23.87 49.32
C GLY A 173 26.25 -23.46 50.59
N LYS A 174 26.68 -22.19 50.68
CA LYS A 174 27.34 -21.65 51.89
C LYS A 174 26.41 -21.68 53.10
N ARG A 175 25.15 -21.24 52.94
CA ARG A 175 24.15 -21.26 54.02
C ARG A 175 23.82 -22.69 54.47
N LEU A 176 23.75 -23.63 53.54
CA LEU A 176 23.52 -25.05 53.85
C LEU A 176 24.70 -25.62 54.64
N ALA A 177 25.93 -25.37 54.21
CA ALA A 177 27.14 -25.80 54.92
C ALA A 177 27.23 -25.20 56.34
N GLU A 178 26.90 -23.92 56.49
CA GLU A 178 26.84 -23.27 57.81
C GLU A 178 25.75 -23.89 58.69
N ALA A 179 24.55 -24.11 58.15
CA ALA A 179 23.45 -24.75 58.88
C ALA A 179 23.80 -26.18 59.30
N GLU A 180 24.41 -26.97 58.42
CA GLU A 180 24.90 -28.31 58.75
C GLU A 180 25.95 -28.30 59.86
N ALA A 181 26.89 -27.36 59.82
CA ALA A 181 27.89 -27.20 60.88
C ALA A 181 27.23 -26.87 62.23
N ARG A 182 26.27 -25.93 62.26
CA ARG A 182 25.52 -25.60 63.49
C ARG A 182 24.74 -26.79 64.03
N ILE A 183 24.07 -27.55 63.16
CA ILE A 183 23.32 -28.76 63.55
C ILE A 183 24.27 -29.81 64.15
N ARG A 184 25.46 -30.03 63.55
CA ARG A 184 26.46 -30.95 64.09
C ARG A 184 26.94 -30.52 65.48
N THR A 185 27.26 -29.24 65.67
CA THR A 185 27.66 -28.70 66.98
C THR A 185 26.56 -28.89 68.02
N GLN A 186 25.31 -28.53 67.71
CA GLN A 186 24.17 -28.70 68.63
C GLN A 186 23.90 -30.17 68.95
N ARG A 187 24.06 -31.06 67.98
CA ARG A 187 23.97 -32.51 68.20
C ARG A 187 25.06 -32.98 69.16
N ASP A 188 26.30 -32.57 68.93
CA ASP A 188 27.45 -33.01 69.75
C ASP A 188 27.32 -32.48 71.19
N GLU A 189 26.86 -31.24 71.37
CA GLU A 189 26.54 -30.66 72.67
C GLU A 189 25.39 -31.43 73.37
N ALA A 190 24.30 -31.70 72.65
CA ALA A 190 23.19 -32.50 73.19
C ALA A 190 23.63 -33.92 73.59
N MET A 191 24.47 -34.58 72.79
CA MET A 191 25.00 -35.91 73.11
C MET A 191 25.95 -35.88 74.32
N SER A 192 26.71 -34.80 74.51
CA SER A 192 27.51 -34.58 75.73
C SER A 192 26.61 -34.49 76.96
N HIS A 193 25.54 -33.68 76.90
CA HIS A 193 24.59 -33.56 78.00
C HIS A 193 23.90 -34.90 78.33
N VAL A 194 23.56 -35.71 77.33
CA VAL A 194 23.02 -37.07 77.55
C VAL A 194 24.05 -37.96 78.27
N SER A 195 25.32 -37.91 77.87
CA SER A 195 26.39 -38.67 78.54
C SER A 195 26.56 -38.24 80.01
N ASP A 196 26.50 -36.94 80.29
CA ASP A 196 26.62 -36.42 81.66
C ASP A 196 25.42 -36.87 82.53
N ILE A 197 24.19 -36.73 82.03
CA ILE A 197 22.97 -37.20 82.72
C ILE A 197 23.02 -38.71 82.93
N ALA A 198 23.51 -39.48 81.95
CA ALA A 198 23.66 -40.92 82.06
C ALA A 198 24.67 -41.31 83.14
N GLN A 199 25.81 -40.62 83.24
CA GLN A 199 26.81 -40.82 84.30
C GLN A 199 26.24 -40.49 85.67
N GLU A 200 25.56 -39.35 85.80
CA GLU A 200 24.95 -38.92 87.06
C GLU A 200 23.88 -39.93 87.51
N THR A 201 22.98 -40.31 86.61
CA THR A 201 21.91 -41.29 86.90
C THR A 201 22.48 -42.67 87.26
N ALA A 202 23.50 -43.15 86.53
CA ALA A 202 24.16 -44.42 86.84
C ALA A 202 24.86 -44.39 88.20
N SER A 203 25.50 -43.27 88.56
CA SER A 203 26.15 -43.11 89.87
C SER A 203 25.15 -43.16 91.02
N LEU A 204 23.99 -42.49 90.87
CA LEU A 204 22.90 -42.51 91.83
C LEU A 204 22.31 -43.92 91.98
N LEU A 205 22.11 -44.64 90.86
CA LEU A 205 21.62 -46.02 90.88
C LEU A 205 22.58 -46.95 91.63
N VAL A 206 23.88 -46.87 91.35
CA VAL A 206 24.89 -47.73 92.01
C VAL A 206 24.98 -47.42 93.50
N GLN A 207 24.91 -46.15 93.90
CA GLN A 207 24.89 -45.75 95.30
C GLN A 207 23.65 -46.31 96.02
N LYS A 208 22.48 -46.28 95.38
CA LYS A 208 21.24 -46.83 95.94
C LYS A 208 21.28 -48.36 96.06
N LEU A 209 21.94 -49.06 95.14
CA LEU A 209 21.97 -50.52 95.10
C LEU A 209 23.06 -51.16 95.99
N THR A 210 24.23 -50.51 96.11
CA THR A 210 25.40 -51.06 96.81
C THR A 210 25.73 -50.38 98.13
N GLY A 211 25.08 -49.24 98.43
CA GLY A 211 25.30 -48.47 99.66
C GLY A 211 26.64 -47.74 99.75
N LYS A 212 27.50 -47.85 98.72
CA LYS A 212 28.76 -47.09 98.59
C LYS A 212 28.78 -46.33 97.27
N ALA A 213 29.33 -45.12 97.29
CA ALA A 213 29.53 -44.33 96.08
C ALA A 213 30.60 -44.98 95.20
N ALA A 214 30.29 -45.23 93.93
CA ALA A 214 31.26 -45.73 92.96
C ALA A 214 32.19 -44.61 92.49
N THR A 215 33.46 -44.93 92.27
CA THR A 215 34.47 -43.93 91.88
C THR A 215 34.29 -43.49 90.43
N ALA A 216 34.40 -42.19 90.17
CA ALA A 216 34.16 -41.60 88.84
C ALA A 216 35.02 -42.23 87.72
N ALA A 217 36.22 -42.70 88.04
CA ALA A 217 37.11 -43.39 87.10
C ALA A 217 36.56 -44.75 86.63
N ALA A 218 35.89 -45.50 87.50
CA ALA A 218 35.31 -46.81 87.15
C ALA A 218 34.05 -46.66 86.27
N LEU A 219 33.18 -45.68 86.56
CA LEU A 219 32.02 -45.40 85.73
C LEU A 219 32.41 -44.93 84.32
N LYS A 220 33.39 -44.03 84.21
CA LYS A 220 33.85 -43.51 82.91
C LYS A 220 34.48 -44.61 82.04
N SER A 221 35.23 -45.53 82.66
CA SER A 221 35.80 -46.69 81.95
C SER A 221 34.75 -47.72 81.50
N ALA A 222 33.63 -47.82 82.21
CA ALA A 222 32.55 -48.75 81.85
C ALA A 222 31.65 -48.18 80.75
N LEU A 223 31.38 -46.87 80.77
CA LEU A 223 30.51 -46.21 79.79
C LEU A 223 31.17 -46.04 78.41
N GLY A 224 32.49 -45.80 78.36
CA GLY A 224 33.23 -45.68 77.09
C GLY A 224 33.58 -47.01 76.40
N LYS A 225 33.18 -48.15 76.97
CA LYS A 225 33.36 -49.50 76.37
C LYS A 225 32.13 -49.98 75.60
N VAL A 226 31.03 -49.22 75.62
CA VAL A 226 29.80 -49.45 74.85
C VAL A 226 29.79 -48.49 73.67
#